data_AF-A0A2G5K419-F1
#
_entry.id   AF-A0A2G5K419-F1
#
_cell.length_a   1.000
_cell.length_b   1.000
_cell.length_c   1.000
_cell.angle_alpha   90.00
_cell.angle_beta   90.00
_cell.angle_gamma   90.00
#
_symmetry.space_group_name_H-M   'P 1'
#
loop_
_entity.id
_entity.type
_entity.pdbx_description
1 polymer ?
#
loop_
_entity_poly.entity_id
_entity_poly.type
_entity_poly.pdbx_seq_one_letter_code
_entity_poly.pdbx_strand_id
1 'polypeptide(L)'
;MDGKHLKTELKDVNSSLVRVQRSYSELVKCKEKMYSYLCEPTTSGLFETREKLKFKMEALMAGHLDLLHQLEHKKDILTKELGEITAQLRAAKQLEKGISNYMLAAHP
;
A
#
# COMPACT_ATOMS: atom_id res chain seq x y z
N MET A 1 -10.41 17.95 -6.89
CA MET A 1 -9.33 16.94 -6.89
C MET A 1 -9.25 16.36 -8.29
N ASP A 2 -8.16 16.62 -9.01
CA ASP A 2 -8.01 16.17 -10.40
C ASP A 2 -7.68 14.67 -10.46
N GLY A 3 -8.27 13.92 -11.39
CA GLY A 3 -7.99 12.47 -11.55
C GLY A 3 -6.52 12.13 -11.86
N LYS A 4 -5.70 13.11 -12.26
CA LYS A 4 -4.24 12.97 -12.37
C LYS A 4 -3.56 12.91 -11.00
N HIS A 5 -4.04 13.68 -10.03
CA HIS A 5 -3.51 13.72 -8.67
C HIS A 5 -3.73 12.37 -7.96
N LEU A 6 -4.94 11.82 -8.04
CA LEU A 6 -5.27 10.51 -7.46
C LEU A 6 -4.43 9.36 -8.05
N LYS A 7 -4.13 9.41 -9.36
CA LYS A 7 -3.24 8.42 -10.00
C LYS A 7 -1.80 8.52 -9.48
N THR A 8 -1.30 9.73 -9.28
CA THR A 8 0.03 9.94 -8.67
C THR A 8 0.05 9.43 -7.24
N GLU A 9 -0.96 9.77 -6.45
CA GLU A 9 -1.06 9.30 -5.06
C GLU A 9 -1.15 7.77 -4.97
N LEU A 10 -1.92 7.14 -5.85
CA LEU A 10 -2.01 5.68 -5.94
C LEU A 10 -0.65 5.05 -6.29
N LYS A 11 0.13 5.68 -7.17
CA LYS A 11 1.49 5.24 -7.49
C LYS A 11 2.42 5.35 -6.29
N ASP A 12 2.31 6.43 -5.51
CA ASP A 12 3.13 6.65 -4.32
C ASP A 12 2.78 5.66 -3.20
N VAL A 13 1.49 5.35 -3.02
CA VAL A 13 1.02 4.31 -2.10
C VAL A 13 1.58 2.94 -2.50
N ASN A 14 1.48 2.58 -3.78
CA ASN A 14 2.03 1.31 -4.27
C ASN A 14 3.56 1.23 -4.11
N SER A 15 4.28 2.33 -4.35
CA SER A 15 5.72 2.39 -4.12
C SER A 15 6.05 2.18 -2.64
N SER A 16 5.28 2.80 -1.76
CA SER A 16 5.44 2.66 -0.31
C SER A 16 5.15 1.24 0.16
N LEU A 17 4.08 0.61 -0.33
CA LEU A 17 3.76 -0.80 -0.06
C LEU A 17 4.94 -1.70 -0.37
N VAL A 18 5.49 -1.60 -1.58
CA VAL A 18 6.63 -2.43 -2.01
C VAL A 18 7.84 -2.22 -1.09
N ARG A 19 8.13 -0.98 -0.69
CA ARG A 19 9.26 -0.67 0.20
C ARG A 19 9.06 -1.28 1.59
N VAL A 20 7.88 -1.14 2.16
CA VAL A 20 7.56 -1.69 3.50
C VAL A 20 7.55 -3.23 3.46
N GLN A 21 6.97 -3.84 2.42
CA GLN A 21 6.98 -5.30 2.24
C GLN A 21 8.40 -5.87 2.15
N ARG A 22 9.28 -5.21 1.37
CA ARG A 22 10.69 -5.61 1.27
C ARG A 22 11.40 -5.50 2.62
N SER A 23 11.24 -4.37 3.31
CA SER A 23 11.80 -4.16 4.64
C SER A 23 11.33 -5.22 5.65
N TYR A 24 10.03 -5.52 5.64
CA TYR A 24 9.45 -6.58 6.47
C TYR A 24 10.03 -7.96 6.16
N SER A 25 10.23 -8.29 4.87
CA SER A 25 10.88 -9.55 4.47
C SER A 25 12.31 -9.66 5.00
N GLU A 26 13.07 -8.56 5.00
CA GLU A 26 14.40 -8.54 5.60
C GLU A 26 14.35 -8.74 7.13
N LEU A 27 13.35 -8.17 7.82
CA LEU A 27 13.13 -8.42 9.25
C LEU A 27 12.80 -9.89 9.53
N VAL A 28 12.02 -10.56 8.67
CA VAL A 28 11.76 -12.00 8.78
C VAL A 28 13.06 -12.80 8.69
N LYS A 29 13.95 -12.47 7.75
CA LYS A 29 15.27 -13.13 7.63
C LYS A 29 16.15 -12.84 8.86
N CYS A 30 16.12 -11.61 9.38
CA CYS A 30 16.80 -11.27 10.63
C CYS A 30 16.27 -12.09 11.81
N LYS A 31 14.95 -12.32 11.86
CA LYS A 31 14.33 -13.17 12.86
C LYS A 31 14.86 -14.59 12.73
N GLU A 32 14.80 -15.21 11.55
CA GLU A 32 15.34 -16.56 11.34
C GLU A 32 16.80 -16.70 11.81
N LYS A 33 17.66 -15.72 11.50
CA LYS A 33 19.05 -15.68 11.97
C LYS A 33 19.16 -15.64 13.50
N MET A 34 18.36 -14.80 14.16
CA MET A 34 18.33 -14.67 15.63
C MET A 34 17.90 -15.95 16.38
N TYR A 35 17.12 -16.80 15.71
CA TYR A 35 16.68 -18.09 16.25
C TYR A 35 17.60 -19.26 15.82
N SER A 36 18.61 -19.01 14.98
CA SER A 36 19.63 -20.01 14.65
C SER A 36 20.53 -20.30 15.84
N TYR A 37 21.04 -21.54 15.92
CA TYR A 37 22.04 -21.97 16.90
C TYR A 37 23.33 -21.13 16.85
N LEU A 38 23.63 -20.49 15.72
CA LEU A 38 24.76 -19.55 15.59
C LEU A 38 24.60 -18.29 16.45
N CYS A 39 23.37 -17.98 16.89
CA CYS A 39 23.06 -16.85 17.76
C CYS A 39 22.74 -17.29 19.20
N GLU A 40 23.13 -18.51 19.59
CA GLU A 40 23.00 -18.98 20.97
C GLU A 40 23.97 -18.18 21.88
N PRO A 41 23.47 -17.50 22.92
CA PRO A 41 24.31 -16.67 23.76
C PRO A 41 25.17 -17.54 24.67
N THR A 42 26.48 -17.29 24.67
CA THR A 42 27.45 -18.02 25.53
C THR A 42 27.74 -17.31 26.84
N THR A 43 27.26 -16.08 27.02
CA THR A 43 27.43 -15.28 28.23
C THR A 43 26.12 -14.56 28.59
N SER A 44 25.97 -14.17 29.87
CA SER A 44 24.81 -13.42 30.33
C SER A 44 24.62 -12.09 29.58
N GLY A 45 25.72 -11.37 29.30
CA GLY A 45 25.65 -10.11 28.55
C GLY A 45 25.19 -10.30 27.09
N LEU A 46 25.59 -11.40 26.45
CA LEU A 46 25.10 -11.76 25.11
C LEU A 46 23.63 -12.17 25.15
N PHE A 47 23.18 -12.87 26.21
CA PHE A 47 21.78 -13.21 26.40
C PHE A 47 20.91 -11.95 26.51
N GLU A 48 21.26 -11.02 27.40
CA GLU A 48 20.51 -9.76 27.55
C GLU A 48 20.48 -8.94 26.25
N THR A 49 21.60 -8.90 25.53
CA THR A 49 21.68 -8.19 24.25
C THR A 49 20.77 -8.85 23.20
N ARG A 50 20.77 -10.18 23.12
CA ARG A 50 19.90 -10.95 22.23
C ARG A 50 18.43 -10.69 22.53
N GLU A 51 18.03 -10.70 23.79
CA GLU A 51 16.63 -10.46 24.17
C GLU A 51 16.20 -9.01 23.86
N LYS A 52 17.06 -8.02 24.11
CA LYS A 52 16.82 -6.62 23.70
C LYS A 52 16.64 -6.48 22.18
N LEU A 53 17.44 -7.21 21.39
CA LEU A 53 17.32 -7.20 19.93
C LEU A 53 16.04 -7.89 19.45
N LYS A 54 15.66 -9.03 20.03
CA LYS A 54 14.38 -9.70 19.73
C LYS A 54 13.20 -8.78 19.97
N PHE A 55 13.14 -8.15 21.14
CA PHE A 55 12.05 -7.24 21.49
C PHE A 55 11.92 -6.07 20.49
N LYS A 56 13.05 -5.44 20.15
CA LYS A 56 13.07 -4.34 19.15
C LYS A 56 12.62 -4.82 17.77
N MET A 57 13.07 -6.00 17.35
CA MET A 57 12.70 -6.58 16.06
C MET A 57 11.21 -6.90 16.00
N GLU A 58 10.63 -7.50 17.05
CA GLU A 58 9.20 -7.79 17.12
C GLU A 58 8.35 -6.52 17.10
N ALA A 59 8.75 -5.47 17.83
CA ALA A 59 8.09 -4.17 17.76
C ALA A 59 8.16 -3.56 16.35
N LEU A 60 9.31 -3.63 15.69
CA LEU A 60 9.46 -3.17 14.30
C LEU A 60 8.58 -3.97 13.34
N MET A 61 8.53 -5.29 13.49
CA MET A 61 7.69 -6.17 12.66
C MET A 61 6.21 -5.83 12.83
N ALA A 62 5.75 -5.62 14.07
CA ALA A 62 4.37 -5.20 14.34
C ALA A 62 4.03 -3.86 13.67
N GLY A 63 4.93 -2.87 13.78
CA GLY A 63 4.76 -1.57 13.11
C GLY A 63 4.72 -1.68 11.58
N HIS A 64 5.50 -2.58 10.98
CA HIS A 64 5.43 -2.84 9.54
C HIS A 64 4.08 -3.43 9.13
N LEU A 65 3.56 -4.40 9.88
CA LEU A 65 2.26 -5.01 9.59
C LEU A 65 1.12 -3.99 9.66
N ASP A 66 1.14 -3.11 10.66
CA ASP A 66 0.18 -2.01 10.79
C ASP A 66 0.27 -1.04 9.60
N LEU A 67 1.49 -0.61 9.24
CA LEU A 67 1.72 0.25 8.07
C LEU A 67 1.25 -0.40 6.77
N LEU A 68 1.49 -1.69 6.58
CA LEU A 68 1.02 -2.42 5.40
C LEU A 68 -0.51 -2.41 5.32
N HIS A 69 -1.18 -2.69 6.43
CA HIS A 69 -2.63 -2.67 6.50
C HIS A 69 -3.21 -1.29 6.16
N GLN A 70 -2.63 -0.22 6.72
CA GLN A 70 -3.05 1.16 6.44
C GLN A 70 -2.84 1.53 4.96
N LEU A 71 -1.70 1.15 4.37
CA LEU A 71 -1.40 1.42 2.97
C LEU A 71 -2.29 0.63 2.02
N GLU A 72 -2.62 -0.62 2.34
CA GLU A 72 -3.57 -1.44 1.57
C GLU A 72 -4.97 -0.82 1.60
N HIS A 73 -5.45 -0.43 2.78
CA HIS A 73 -6.72 0.28 2.90
C HIS A 73 -6.72 1.59 2.09
N LYS A 74 -5.63 2.37 2.15
CA LYS A 74 -5.51 3.62 1.39
C LYS A 74 -5.55 3.37 -0.12
N LYS A 75 -4.85 2.32 -0.59
CA LYS A 75 -4.87 1.90 -2.01
C LYS A 75 -6.29 1.57 -2.47
N ASP A 76 -7.06 0.87 -1.64
CA ASP A 76 -8.43 0.47 -1.98
C ASP A 76 -9.39 1.66 -2.08
N ILE A 77 -9.28 2.63 -1.15
CA ILE A 77 -10.01 3.90 -1.23
C ILE A 77 -9.70 4.62 -2.55
N LEU A 78 -8.41 4.86 -2.83
CA LEU A 78 -7.99 5.59 -4.03
C LEU A 78 -8.44 4.90 -5.32
N THR A 79 -8.40 3.56 -5.34
CA THR A 79 -8.86 2.76 -6.48
C THR A 79 -10.35 2.92 -6.70
N LYS A 80 -11.14 2.90 -5.62
CA LYS A 80 -12.59 3.12 -5.66
C LYS A 80 -12.92 4.52 -6.19
N GLU A 81 -12.31 5.56 -5.62
CA GLU A 81 -12.53 6.95 -6.03
C GLU A 81 -12.18 7.17 -7.52
N LEU A 82 -11.06 6.60 -7.98
CA LEU A 82 -10.67 6.68 -9.38
C LEU A 82 -11.67 5.98 -10.30
N GLY A 83 -12.23 4.85 -9.85
CA GLY A 83 -13.29 4.12 -10.53
C GLY A 83 -14.57 4.95 -10.67
N GLU A 84 -15.01 5.58 -9.58
CA GLU A 84 -16.20 6.45 -9.56
C GLU A 84 -16.04 7.65 -10.50
N ILE A 85 -14.89 8.33 -10.46
CA ILE A 85 -14.59 9.45 -11.37
C ILE A 85 -14.63 8.98 -12.83
N THR A 86 -14.02 7.83 -13.13
CA THR A 86 -13.99 7.28 -14.48
C THR A 86 -15.40 6.94 -14.97
N ALA A 87 -16.25 6.38 -14.10
CA ALA A 87 -17.64 6.07 -14.42
C ALA A 87 -18.44 7.34 -14.72
N GLN A 88 -18.32 8.39 -13.89
CA GLN A 88 -19.00 9.68 -14.10
C GLN A 88 -18.56 10.36 -15.40
N LEU A 89 -17.26 10.39 -15.68
CA LEU A 89 -16.75 10.95 -16.94
C LEU A 89 -17.24 10.18 -18.17
N ARG A 90 -17.41 8.86 -18.06
CA ARG A 90 -17.96 8.04 -19.14
C ARG A 90 -19.45 8.32 -19.33
N ALA A 91 -20.21 8.42 -18.25
CA ALA A 91 -21.64 8.74 -18.29
C ALA A 91 -21.89 10.12 -18.92
N ALA A 92 -21.10 11.13 -18.56
CA ALA A 92 -21.17 12.46 -19.15
C ALA A 92 -20.95 12.42 -20.68
N LYS A 93 -19.91 11.73 -21.15
CA LYS A 93 -19.65 11.57 -22.60
C LYS A 93 -20.77 10.84 -23.33
N GLN A 94 -21.40 9.85 -22.69
CA GLN A 94 -22.54 9.15 -23.28
C GLN A 94 -23.76 10.06 -23.40
N LEU A 95 -24.01 10.88 -22.38
CA LEU A 95 -25.08 11.88 -22.40
C LEU A 95 -24.84 12.93 -23.50
N GLU A 96 -23.64 13.50 -23.57
CA GLU A 96 -23.26 14.45 -24.62
C GLU A 96 -23.51 13.86 -26.02
N LYS A 97 -23.06 12.63 -26.26
CA LYS A 97 -23.30 11.91 -27.52
C LYS A 97 -24.81 11.74 -27.80
N GLY A 98 -25.59 11.38 -26.78
CA GLY A 98 -27.05 11.25 -26.89
C GLY A 98 -27.72 12.56 -27.31
N ILE A 99 -27.32 13.67 -26.68
CA ILE A 99 -27.81 15.02 -27.00
C ILE A 99 -27.40 15.41 -28.43
N SER A 100 -26.14 15.21 -28.83
CA SER A 100 -25.69 15.49 -30.20
C SER A 100 -26.50 14.72 -31.25
N ASN A 101 -26.75 13.43 -31.02
CA ASN A 101 -27.57 12.60 -31.90
C ASN A 101 -29.02 13.11 -31.98
N TYR A 102 -29.60 13.51 -30.86
CA TYR A 102 -30.95 14.09 -30.81
C TYR A 102 -31.02 15.39 -31.62
N MET A 103 -30.05 16.30 -31.44
CA MET A 103 -30.02 17.57 -32.19
C MET A 103 -29.94 17.35 -33.70
N LEU A 104 -29.10 16.42 -34.15
CA LEU A 104 -28.99 16.06 -35.57
C LEU A 104 -30.29 15.48 -36.13
N ALA A 105 -31.03 14.70 -35.34
CA ALA A 105 -32.30 14.13 -35.76
C ALA A 105 -33.45 15.16 -35.75
N ALA A 106 -33.43 16.11 -34.81
CA ALA A 106 -34.47 17.12 -34.63
C ALA A 106 -34.34 18.31 -35.61
N HIS A 107 -33.13 18.58 -36.11
CA HIS A 107 -32.83 19.63 -37.08
C HIS A 107 -32.01 19.08 -38.25
N PRO A 108 -32.63 18.29 -39.16
CA PRO A 108 -31.96 17.68 -40.31
C PRO A 108 -31.50 18.69 -41.36
#